data_AF-A0A821CR47-F1
#
_entry.id   AF-A0A821CR47-F1
#
_cell.length_a   1.000
_cell.length_b   1.000
_cell.length_c   1.000
_cell.angle_alpha   90.00
_cell.angle_beta   90.00
_cell.angle_gamma   90.00
#
_symmetry.space_group_name_H-M   'P 1'
#
loop_
_entity.id
_entity.type
_entity.pdbx_description
1 polymer ?
#
loop_
_entity_poly.entity_id
_entity_poly.type
_entity_poly.pdbx_seq_one_letter_code
_entity_poly.pdbx_strand_id
1 'polypeptide(L)'
;MAEHKENELTLTPLPAVSISSSSLSMNRIKTVTHHEYYEPCPTVKDWFKRKINNPKPIIKNYFLSYLPFLNWIYRYNLVWFWSDLIAGLTVGAIVIPQGMAYAGLAKLAPQFGLYSSFVGVMIYWFFATSKDISIGPVAVVSALTGSIVDAVRRDYPQYEPHIIASALSLISGCIIFGLGTFRLGFMVDFIPLPALAAFMIGSALNIAMGQIPVMMGNNKYLNTRESTYLVFGHFWKQIKHCNLNAVLGLTSLVLLYLIRFICIRAGRRFPTREKVFFFIGTLRVVFVIILFLFISWLINRHDPNHPRTSILGKVPRGFQNLGVPYIDRTLLNHSVGLTIMLLIPIKN
;
A
#
# COMPACT_ATOMS: atom_id res chain seq x y z
N MET A 1 -24.32 3.07 21.56
CA MET A 1 -24.25 2.22 22.77
C MET A 1 -22.80 1.80 22.90
N ALA A 2 -21.90 2.46 23.62
CA ALA A 2 -21.88 3.47 24.69
C ALA A 2 -20.52 4.22 24.49
N GLU A 3 -20.18 5.38 25.01
CA GLU A 3 -20.79 6.47 25.77
C GLU A 3 -19.64 7.50 25.95
N HIS A 4 -19.99 8.78 25.98
CA HIS A 4 -19.11 9.90 26.30
C HIS A 4 -18.40 9.69 27.64
N LYS A 5 -17.12 10.10 27.73
CA LYS A 5 -16.54 10.56 29.00
C LYS A 5 -15.52 11.67 28.76
N GLU A 6 -15.91 12.85 29.18
CA GLU A 6 -15.05 14.01 29.41
C GLU A 6 -14.16 13.81 30.66
N ASN A 7 -13.15 14.67 30.74
CA ASN A 7 -12.39 15.12 31.92
C ASN A 7 -11.45 14.11 32.61
N GLU A 8 -10.14 14.43 32.60
CA GLU A 8 -9.49 15.16 33.70
C GLU A 8 -7.98 15.28 33.43
N LEU A 9 -7.44 16.50 33.50
CA LEU A 9 -6.01 16.74 33.61
C LEU A 9 -5.51 16.10 34.91
N THR A 10 -4.74 15.02 34.79
CA THR A 10 -4.03 14.41 35.92
C THR A 10 -2.89 15.31 36.38
N LEU A 11 -3.18 16.19 37.34
CA LEU A 11 -2.19 16.80 38.23
C LEU A 11 -1.63 15.69 39.13
N THR A 12 -0.36 15.35 38.95
CA THR A 12 0.36 14.43 39.85
C THR A 12 0.47 15.06 41.25
N PRO A 13 0.09 14.38 42.33
CA PRO A 13 0.21 14.93 43.67
C PRO A 13 1.69 14.98 44.10
N LEU A 14 2.14 16.14 44.57
CA LEU A 14 3.43 16.31 45.22
C LEU A 14 3.46 15.55 46.57
N PRO A 15 4.61 15.02 47.01
CA PRO A 15 4.69 14.19 48.21
C PRO A 15 4.40 15.00 49.47
N ALA A 16 3.58 14.44 50.36
CA ALA A 16 3.27 15.01 51.67
C ALA A 16 4.49 14.94 52.59
N VAL A 17 4.98 16.10 53.05
CA VAL A 17 6.05 16.21 54.03
C VAL A 17 5.42 16.25 55.42
N SER A 18 5.68 15.21 56.23
CA SER A 18 5.28 15.12 57.64
C SER A 18 6.10 16.08 58.49
N ILE A 19 5.46 17.07 59.10
CA ILE A 19 6.09 18.03 60.01
C ILE A 19 6.12 17.42 61.42
N SER A 20 7.30 16.97 61.86
CA SER A 20 7.56 16.60 63.26
C SER A 20 7.74 17.87 64.10
N SER A 21 6.86 18.06 65.09
CA SER A 21 6.87 19.15 66.04
C SER A 21 7.95 18.97 67.11
N SER A 22 9.15 19.49 66.88
CA SER A 22 10.11 19.71 67.97
C SER A 22 11.13 20.79 67.64
N SER A 23 11.17 21.82 68.50
CA SER A 23 12.11 22.95 68.57
C SER A 23 11.88 24.12 67.60
N LEU A 24 11.03 25.05 68.04
CA LEU A 24 10.98 26.43 67.57
C LEU A 24 12.31 27.13 67.89
N SER A 25 13.24 27.17 66.93
CA SER A 25 14.28 28.19 66.88
C SER A 25 13.82 29.30 65.91
N MET A 26 13.41 30.42 66.50
CA MET A 26 12.76 31.56 65.86
C MET A 26 13.77 32.44 65.11
N ASN A 27 14.46 31.87 64.10
CA ASN A 27 15.41 32.68 63.29
C ASN A 27 15.74 32.17 61.88
N ARG A 28 14.90 31.34 61.25
CA ARG A 28 15.19 30.90 59.88
C ARG A 28 13.97 30.60 59.01
N ILE A 29 13.01 31.51 58.99
CA ILE A 29 12.05 31.58 57.87
C ILE A 29 12.75 32.37 56.76
N LYS A 30 13.56 31.68 55.94
CA LYS A 30 13.86 32.22 54.60
C LYS A 30 12.56 32.15 53.83
N THR A 31 11.88 33.28 53.74
CA THR A 31 10.81 33.52 52.79
C THR A 31 11.27 33.04 51.43
N VAL A 32 10.67 31.96 50.93
CA VAL A 32 10.80 31.56 49.52
C VAL A 32 10.03 32.62 48.74
N THR A 33 10.72 33.70 48.39
CA THR A 33 10.18 34.72 47.48
C THR A 33 9.98 34.05 46.13
N HIS A 34 8.75 33.76 45.77
CA HIS A 34 8.39 33.47 44.38
C HIS A 34 8.74 34.73 43.58
N HIS A 35 9.92 34.75 42.95
CA HIS A 35 10.20 35.74 41.93
C HIS A 35 9.20 35.47 40.80
N GLU A 36 8.24 36.36 40.66
CA GLU A 36 7.25 36.37 39.59
C GLU A 36 8.03 36.57 38.29
N TYR A 37 8.34 35.45 37.63
CA TYR A 37 9.15 35.42 36.41
C TYR A 37 8.26 35.90 35.26
N TYR A 38 8.22 37.21 35.05
CA TYR A 38 7.55 37.82 33.90
C TYR A 38 8.37 37.50 32.64
N GLU A 39 7.96 36.48 31.88
CA GLU A 39 8.45 36.32 30.52
C GLU A 39 7.92 37.48 29.67
N PRO A 40 8.79 38.37 29.15
CA PRO A 40 8.33 39.40 28.23
C PRO A 40 7.77 38.75 26.98
N CYS A 41 6.65 39.29 26.46
CA CYS A 41 6.05 38.82 25.21
C CYS A 41 7.13 38.77 24.12
N PRO A 42 7.33 37.62 23.44
CA PRO A 42 8.39 37.48 22.46
C PRO A 42 8.16 38.45 21.29
N THR A 43 9.09 39.39 21.09
CA THR A 43 9.04 40.31 19.96
C THR A 43 9.46 39.58 18.67
N VAL A 44 8.85 39.91 17.54
CA VAL A 44 9.19 39.32 16.21
C VAL A 44 10.69 39.47 15.90
N LYS A 45 11.31 40.57 16.32
CA LYS A 45 12.76 40.81 16.23
C LYS A 45 13.58 39.80 17.05
N ASP A 46 13.14 39.45 18.26
CA ASP A 46 13.80 38.46 19.10
C ASP A 46 13.60 37.03 18.59
N TRP A 47 12.48 36.76 17.90
CA TRP A 47 12.30 35.50 17.18
C TRP A 47 13.29 35.36 16.03
N PHE A 48 13.43 36.41 15.20
CA PHE A 48 14.36 36.42 14.07
C PHE A 48 15.82 36.35 14.52
N LYS A 49 16.21 37.13 15.54
CA LYS A 49 17.56 37.15 16.10
C LYS A 49 17.96 35.79 16.68
N ARG A 50 17.02 35.07 17.29
CA ARG A 50 17.21 33.72 17.84
C ARG A 50 17.32 32.65 16.74
N LYS A 51 16.56 32.81 15.66
CA LYS A 51 16.57 31.93 14.47
C LYS A 51 17.89 32.05 13.69
N ILE A 52 18.41 33.27 13.53
CA ILE A 52 19.65 33.57 12.80
C ILE A 52 20.89 33.21 13.63
N ASN A 53 20.89 33.42 14.95
CA ASN A 53 22.06 33.14 15.80
C ASN A 53 22.32 31.65 16.04
N ASN A 54 21.32 30.77 15.88
CA ASN A 54 21.47 29.31 16.04
C ASN A 54 20.76 28.53 14.93
N PRO A 55 21.31 28.51 13.69
CA PRO A 55 20.71 27.78 12.57
C PRO A 55 20.87 26.26 12.68
N LYS A 56 21.90 25.78 13.40
CA LYS A 56 22.23 24.36 13.56
C LYS A 56 21.04 23.48 14.03
N PRO A 57 20.31 23.80 15.12
CA PRO A 57 19.16 23.01 15.55
C PRO A 57 17.99 23.06 14.56
N ILE A 58 17.82 24.16 13.83
CA ILE A 58 16.73 24.32 12.85
C ILE A 58 16.99 23.45 11.63
N ILE A 59 18.21 23.48 11.09
CA ILE A 59 18.61 22.65 9.94
C ILE A 59 18.56 21.16 10.33
N LYS A 60 19.04 20.82 11.54
CA LYS A 60 18.96 19.45 12.06
C LYS A 60 17.52 18.97 12.20
N ASN A 61 16.63 19.77 12.80
CA ASN A 61 15.22 19.41 12.96
C ASN A 61 14.48 19.35 11.63
N TYR A 62 14.84 20.21 10.67
CA TYR A 62 14.28 20.17 9.32
C TYR A 62 14.69 18.87 8.62
N PHE A 63 15.98 18.52 8.64
CA PHE A 63 16.49 17.27 8.06
C PHE A 63 15.89 16.02 8.73
N LEU A 64 15.82 16.01 10.06
CA LEU A 64 15.17 14.93 10.83
C LEU A 64 13.66 14.84 10.59
N SER A 65 13.01 15.91 10.15
CA SER A 65 11.61 15.90 9.75
C SER A 65 11.39 15.23 8.38
N TYR A 66 12.38 15.24 7.49
CA TYR A 66 12.31 14.54 6.20
C TYR A 66 12.72 13.07 6.29
N LEU A 67 13.61 12.73 7.24
CA LEU A 67 14.08 11.36 7.49
C LEU A 67 13.65 10.90 8.90
N PRO A 68 12.34 10.71 9.13
CA PRO A 68 11.80 10.30 10.43
C PRO A 68 12.36 8.96 10.94
N PHE A 69 12.89 8.11 10.04
CA PHE A 69 13.46 6.82 10.41
C PHE A 69 14.65 6.92 11.39
N LEU A 70 15.42 8.00 11.29
CA LEU A 70 16.56 8.25 12.17
C LEU A 70 16.14 8.48 13.63
N ASN A 71 14.89 8.88 13.89
CA ASN A 71 14.42 9.13 15.25
C ASN A 71 13.99 7.84 15.98
N TRP A 72 13.40 6.88 15.26
CA TRP A 72 12.85 5.67 15.86
C TRP A 72 13.82 4.49 15.87
N ILE A 73 14.78 4.43 14.94
CA ILE A 73 15.71 3.28 14.84
C ILE A 73 16.52 3.06 16.12
N TYR A 74 16.92 4.13 16.81
CA TYR A 74 17.68 4.05 18.07
C TYR A 74 16.82 3.65 19.29
N ARG A 75 15.49 3.71 19.16
CA ARG A 75 14.53 3.37 20.25
C ARG A 75 13.91 1.99 20.03
N TYR A 76 14.40 1.23 19.06
CA TYR A 76 13.81 -0.05 18.65
C TYR A 76 14.23 -1.20 19.60
N ASN A 77 13.26 -2.01 20.02
CA ASN A 77 13.46 -3.11 20.97
C ASN A 77 13.45 -4.48 20.25
N LEU A 78 14.25 -5.43 20.73
CA LEU A 78 14.28 -6.83 20.25
C LEU A 78 12.94 -7.56 20.42
N VAL A 79 12.11 -7.17 21.38
CA VAL A 79 10.74 -7.73 21.51
C VAL A 79 9.87 -7.33 20.32
N TRP A 80 10.03 -6.10 19.82
CA TRP A 80 9.32 -5.62 18.62
C TRP A 80 9.86 -6.29 17.36
N PHE A 81 11.17 -6.56 17.29
CA PHE A 81 11.79 -7.27 16.18
C PHE A 81 11.09 -8.60 15.84
N TRP A 82 10.81 -9.44 16.85
CA TRP A 82 10.14 -10.72 16.61
C TRP A 82 8.71 -10.57 16.09
N SER A 83 7.98 -9.57 16.60
CA SER A 83 6.62 -9.30 16.15
C SER A 83 6.59 -8.76 14.72
N ASP A 84 7.51 -7.84 14.40
CA ASP A 84 7.65 -7.25 13.07
C ASP A 84 8.20 -8.25 12.06
N LEU A 85 9.05 -9.20 12.47
CA LEU A 85 9.54 -10.27 11.61
C LEU A 85 8.40 -11.21 11.19
N ILE A 86 7.55 -11.62 12.12
CA ILE A 86 6.39 -12.48 11.83
C ILE A 86 5.37 -11.74 10.96
N ALA A 87 5.10 -10.47 11.27
CA ALA A 87 4.22 -9.63 10.48
C ALA A 87 4.78 -9.41 9.06
N GLY A 88 6.06 -9.10 8.93
CA GLY A 88 6.75 -8.89 7.66
C GLY A 88 6.80 -10.15 6.81
N LEU A 89 7.04 -11.33 7.40
CA LEU A 89 6.98 -12.61 6.67
C LEU A 89 5.56 -12.89 6.17
N THR A 90 4.55 -12.61 7.00
CA THR A 90 3.15 -12.81 6.64
C THR A 90 2.72 -11.87 5.50
N VAL A 91 3.05 -10.59 5.61
CA VAL A 91 2.77 -9.58 4.57
C VAL A 91 3.54 -9.90 3.30
N GLY A 92 4.83 -10.21 3.39
CA GLY A 92 5.65 -10.58 2.24
C GLY A 92 5.10 -11.79 1.48
N ALA A 93 4.66 -12.82 2.21
CA ALA A 93 4.05 -14.01 1.59
C ALA A 93 2.76 -13.70 0.82
N ILE A 94 2.00 -12.66 1.23
CA ILE A 94 0.79 -12.20 0.55
C ILE A 94 1.12 -11.29 -0.63
N VAL A 95 2.10 -10.39 -0.46
CA VAL A 95 2.48 -9.38 -1.44
C VAL A 95 3.09 -10.02 -2.70
N ILE A 96 3.85 -11.12 -2.57
CA ILE A 96 4.47 -11.81 -3.71
C ILE A 96 3.43 -12.22 -4.78
N PRO A 97 2.43 -13.07 -4.48
CA PRO A 97 1.43 -13.46 -5.48
C PRO A 97 0.51 -12.31 -5.87
N GLN A 98 0.19 -11.42 -4.93
CA GLN A 98 -0.63 -10.24 -5.20
C GLN A 98 0.03 -9.31 -6.23
N GLY A 99 1.32 -9.01 -6.08
CA GLY A 99 2.09 -8.20 -7.01
C GLY A 99 2.16 -8.83 -8.41
N MET A 100 2.37 -10.15 -8.49
CA MET A 100 2.36 -10.86 -9.78
C MET A 100 1.00 -10.78 -10.48
N ALA A 101 -0.11 -10.94 -9.74
CA ALA A 101 -1.45 -10.80 -10.30
C ALA A 101 -1.72 -9.36 -10.79
N TYR A 102 -1.25 -8.35 -10.05
CA TYR A 102 -1.41 -6.95 -10.43
C TYR A 102 -0.54 -6.55 -11.62
N ALA A 103 0.64 -7.14 -11.81
CA ALA A 103 1.41 -6.97 -13.04
C ALA A 103 0.61 -7.45 -14.27
N GLY A 104 -0.12 -8.56 -14.14
CA GLY A 104 -1.03 -9.06 -15.17
C GLY A 104 -2.16 -8.08 -15.52
N LEU A 105 -2.72 -7.39 -14.50
CA LEU A 105 -3.70 -6.30 -14.73
C LEU A 105 -3.09 -5.14 -15.51
N ALA A 106 -1.83 -4.81 -15.23
CA ALA A 106 -1.07 -3.77 -15.91
C ALA A 106 -0.52 -4.19 -17.29
N LYS A 107 -0.85 -5.38 -17.80
CA LYS A 107 -0.35 -5.95 -19.06
C LYS A 107 1.18 -6.11 -19.09
N LEU A 108 1.78 -6.31 -17.92
CA LEU A 108 3.21 -6.49 -17.74
C LEU A 108 3.53 -7.94 -17.38
N ALA A 109 4.78 -8.34 -17.62
CA ALA A 109 5.27 -9.61 -17.14
C ALA A 109 5.26 -9.65 -15.59
N PRO A 110 5.02 -10.81 -14.96
CA PRO A 110 4.88 -10.93 -13.51
C PRO A 110 6.07 -10.38 -12.70
N GLN A 111 7.30 -10.44 -13.25
CA GLN A 111 8.48 -9.92 -12.56
C GLN A 111 8.39 -8.43 -12.21
N PHE A 112 7.69 -7.62 -13.02
CA PHE A 112 7.57 -6.18 -12.77
C PHE A 112 6.73 -5.89 -11.52
N GLY A 113 5.76 -6.74 -11.20
CA GLY A 113 5.00 -6.65 -9.95
C GLY A 113 5.85 -6.94 -8.72
N LEU A 114 6.79 -7.89 -8.83
CA LEU A 114 7.75 -8.19 -7.78
C LEU A 114 8.76 -7.05 -7.60
N TYR A 115 9.29 -6.49 -8.69
CA TYR A 115 10.17 -5.33 -8.62
C TYR A 115 9.50 -4.12 -7.97
N SER A 116 8.26 -3.80 -8.36
CA SER A 116 7.53 -2.67 -7.79
C SER A 116 7.23 -2.87 -6.30
N SER A 117 6.87 -4.09 -5.90
CA SER A 117 6.63 -4.42 -4.47
C SER A 117 7.91 -4.32 -3.64
N PHE A 118 9.06 -4.72 -4.17
CA PHE A 118 10.33 -4.65 -3.46
C PHE A 118 10.89 -3.21 -3.39
N VAL A 119 11.01 -2.54 -4.54
CA VAL A 119 11.60 -1.20 -4.64
C VAL A 119 10.71 -0.16 -3.94
N GLY A 120 9.39 -0.28 -4.05
CA GLY A 120 8.45 0.64 -3.40
C GLY A 120 8.57 0.65 -1.87
N VAL A 121 8.65 -0.53 -1.25
CA VAL A 121 8.82 -0.65 0.21
C VAL A 121 10.19 -0.13 0.64
N MET A 122 11.25 -0.45 -0.10
CA MET A 122 12.61 0.02 0.20
C MET A 122 12.71 1.55 0.19
N ILE A 123 12.14 2.21 -0.83
CA ILE A 123 12.11 3.66 -0.90
C ILE A 123 11.25 4.24 0.22
N TYR A 124 10.07 3.66 0.49
CA TYR A 124 9.19 4.14 1.55
C TYR A 124 9.87 4.14 2.91
N TRP A 125 10.63 3.09 3.24
CA TRP A 125 11.33 2.96 4.51
C TRP A 125 12.24 4.16 4.83
N PHE A 126 12.92 4.74 3.83
CA PHE A 126 13.76 5.94 4.02
C PHE A 126 12.95 7.20 4.33
N PHE A 127 11.73 7.32 3.80
CA PHE A 127 10.84 8.48 3.97
C PHE A 127 9.64 8.18 4.87
N ALA A 128 9.69 7.08 5.63
CA ALA A 128 8.52 6.50 6.30
C ALA A 128 8.02 7.37 7.44
N THR A 129 6.89 8.05 7.21
CA THR A 129 6.17 8.79 8.26
C THR A 129 5.33 7.87 9.15
N SER A 130 4.96 6.68 8.68
CA SER A 130 4.22 5.67 9.44
C SER A 130 4.94 4.32 9.40
N LYS A 131 5.07 3.68 10.56
CA LYS A 131 5.77 2.39 10.72
C LYS A 131 4.93 1.19 10.28
N ASP A 132 3.60 1.32 10.25
CA ASP A 132 2.67 0.20 10.06
C ASP A 132 2.13 0.11 8.62
N ILE A 133 2.46 1.08 7.77
CA ILE A 133 2.02 1.10 6.37
C ILE A 133 2.99 0.31 5.50
N SER A 134 2.49 -0.72 4.83
CA SER A 134 3.18 -1.39 3.74
C SER A 134 2.73 -0.78 2.42
N ILE A 135 3.67 -0.25 1.64
CA ILE A 135 3.40 0.25 0.29
C ILE A 135 3.62 -0.89 -0.72
N GLY A 136 2.74 -1.02 -1.69
CA GLY A 136 2.89 -1.99 -2.77
C GLY A 136 1.97 -1.67 -3.94
N PRO A 137 2.04 -2.46 -5.01
CA PRO A 137 1.15 -2.29 -6.15
C PRO A 137 -0.31 -2.46 -5.73
N VAL A 138 -1.21 -1.67 -6.33
CA VAL A 138 -2.64 -1.66 -6.01
C VAL A 138 -3.44 -1.98 -7.27
N ALA A 139 -4.46 -2.81 -7.14
CA ALA A 139 -5.26 -3.31 -8.27
C ALA A 139 -5.81 -2.20 -9.19
N VAL A 140 -6.32 -1.10 -8.61
CA VAL A 140 -6.90 0.03 -9.36
C VAL A 140 -5.84 0.74 -10.20
N VAL A 141 -4.70 1.07 -9.59
CA VAL A 141 -3.58 1.72 -10.29
C VAL A 141 -3.04 0.80 -11.38
N SER A 142 -2.90 -0.49 -11.11
CA SER A 142 -2.46 -1.47 -12.10
C SER A 142 -3.43 -1.60 -13.28
N ALA A 143 -4.73 -1.58 -13.04
CA ALA A 143 -5.73 -1.61 -14.12
C ALA A 143 -5.65 -0.34 -14.99
N LEU A 144 -5.52 0.84 -14.38
CA LEU A 144 -5.35 2.11 -15.10
C LEU A 144 -4.06 2.14 -15.91
N THR A 145 -2.95 1.68 -15.33
CA THR A 145 -1.67 1.52 -16.05
C THR A 145 -1.84 0.59 -17.26
N GLY A 146 -2.57 -0.53 -17.10
CA GLY A 146 -2.87 -1.44 -18.21
C GLY A 146 -3.65 -0.77 -19.34
N SER A 147 -4.67 0.03 -19.02
CA SER A 147 -5.44 0.81 -20.02
C SER A 147 -4.58 1.84 -20.76
N ILE A 148 -3.65 2.51 -20.06
CA ILE A 148 -2.71 3.46 -20.66
C ILE A 148 -1.73 2.73 -21.59
N VAL A 149 -1.18 1.60 -21.15
CA VAL A 149 -0.29 0.77 -21.97
C VAL A 149 -1.01 0.32 -23.25
N ASP A 150 -2.26 -0.14 -23.15
CA ASP A 150 -3.05 -0.54 -24.32
C ASP A 150 -3.42 0.67 -25.22
N ALA A 151 -3.59 1.88 -24.67
CA ALA A 151 -3.81 3.10 -25.45
C ALA A 151 -2.55 3.49 -26.24
N VAL A 152 -1.41 3.63 -25.56
CA VAL A 152 -0.13 4.01 -26.18
C VAL A 152 0.29 2.97 -27.22
N ARG A 153 0.07 1.68 -26.98
CA ARG A 153 0.43 0.62 -27.94
C ARG A 153 -0.45 0.59 -29.19
N ARG A 154 -1.69 1.13 -29.13
CA ARG A 154 -2.53 1.28 -30.33
C ARG A 154 -1.94 2.32 -31.29
N ASP A 155 -1.41 3.40 -30.74
CA ASP A 155 -0.81 4.49 -31.54
C ASP A 155 0.66 4.22 -31.90
N TYR A 156 1.38 3.53 -31.01
CA TYR A 156 2.82 3.24 -31.13
C TYR A 156 3.14 1.78 -30.76
N PRO A 157 2.89 0.82 -31.67
CA PRO A 157 3.05 -0.61 -31.40
C PRO A 157 4.51 -1.05 -31.18
N GLN A 158 5.48 -0.21 -31.52
CA GLN A 158 6.91 -0.49 -31.35
C GLN A 158 7.39 -0.49 -29.90
N TYR A 159 6.67 0.17 -28.99
CA TYR A 159 7.09 0.25 -27.58
C TYR A 159 6.65 -0.97 -26.79
N GLU A 160 7.59 -1.57 -26.07
CA GLU A 160 7.26 -2.64 -25.15
C GLU A 160 6.48 -2.10 -23.93
N PRO A 161 5.51 -2.88 -23.39
CA PRO A 161 4.69 -2.50 -22.24
C PRO A 161 5.48 -1.97 -21.04
N HIS A 162 6.63 -2.59 -20.77
CA HIS A 162 7.45 -2.26 -19.60
C HIS A 162 8.12 -0.89 -19.72
N ILE A 163 8.46 -0.45 -20.94
CA ILE A 163 9.04 0.86 -21.20
C ILE A 163 8.00 1.94 -20.91
N ILE A 164 6.78 1.76 -21.44
CA ILE A 164 5.66 2.68 -21.22
C ILE A 164 5.34 2.80 -19.73
N ALA A 165 5.23 1.67 -19.02
CA ALA A 165 4.94 1.66 -17.59
C ALA A 165 6.05 2.34 -16.76
N SER A 166 7.32 2.12 -17.13
CA SER A 166 8.46 2.75 -16.45
C SER A 166 8.46 4.27 -16.61
N ALA A 167 8.20 4.78 -17.82
CA ALA A 167 8.09 6.20 -18.07
C ALA A 167 6.88 6.83 -17.37
N LEU A 168 5.72 6.16 -17.37
CA LEU A 168 4.54 6.57 -16.64
C LEU A 168 4.82 6.69 -15.14
N SER A 169 5.52 5.71 -14.57
CA SER A 169 5.88 5.73 -13.14
C SER A 169 6.81 6.89 -12.78
N LEU A 170 7.76 7.24 -13.65
CA LEU A 170 8.66 8.36 -13.43
C LEU A 170 7.92 9.71 -13.52
N ILE A 171 7.09 9.91 -14.54
CA ILE A 171 6.30 11.14 -14.71
C ILE A 171 5.34 11.32 -13.54
N SER A 172 4.63 10.26 -13.15
CA SER A 172 3.75 10.29 -11.98
C SER A 172 4.52 10.62 -10.70
N GLY A 173 5.70 10.02 -10.51
CA GLY A 173 6.60 10.33 -9.39
C GLY A 173 7.04 11.80 -9.37
N CYS A 174 7.44 12.36 -10.51
CA CYS A 174 7.81 13.76 -10.64
C CYS A 174 6.64 14.71 -10.33
N ILE A 175 5.43 14.39 -10.79
CA ILE A 175 4.22 15.18 -10.50
C ILE A 175 3.92 15.15 -8.99
N ILE A 176 3.90 13.95 -8.38
CA ILE A 176 3.63 13.81 -6.95
C ILE A 176 4.71 14.50 -6.11
N PHE A 177 5.98 14.38 -6.52
CA PHE A 177 7.09 15.09 -5.88
C PHE A 177 6.93 16.62 -5.98
N GLY A 178 6.50 17.13 -7.14
CA GLY A 178 6.16 18.54 -7.33
C GLY A 178 5.02 18.99 -6.41
N LEU A 179 3.89 18.26 -6.40
CA LEU A 179 2.74 18.54 -5.53
C LEU A 179 3.13 18.53 -4.04
N GLY A 180 3.97 17.58 -3.63
CA GLY A 180 4.51 17.50 -2.27
C GLY A 180 5.42 18.67 -1.92
N THR A 181 6.28 19.09 -2.85
CA THR A 181 7.19 20.25 -2.67
C THR A 181 6.41 21.55 -2.51
N PHE A 182 5.35 21.75 -3.31
CA PHE A 182 4.44 22.90 -3.19
C PHE A 182 3.46 22.79 -2.01
N ARG A 183 3.53 21.71 -1.21
CA ARG A 183 2.61 21.43 -0.08
C ARG A 183 1.14 21.48 -0.49
N LEU A 184 0.82 21.03 -1.70
CA LEU A 184 -0.55 20.96 -2.24
C LEU A 184 -1.35 19.79 -1.66
N GLY A 185 -0.90 19.18 -0.56
CA GLY A 185 -1.60 18.08 0.12
C GLY A 185 -3.00 18.44 0.58
N PHE A 186 -3.25 19.73 0.88
CA PHE A 186 -4.58 20.22 1.26
C PHE A 186 -5.64 19.96 0.18
N MET A 187 -5.24 19.82 -1.09
CA MET A 187 -6.17 19.51 -2.18
C MET A 187 -6.78 18.12 -2.05
N VAL A 188 -6.07 17.18 -1.42
CA VAL A 188 -6.55 15.80 -1.23
C VAL A 188 -7.71 15.77 -0.22
N ASP A 189 -7.71 16.67 0.76
CA ASP A 189 -8.77 16.79 1.77
C ASP A 189 -10.10 17.29 1.18
N PHE A 190 -10.06 17.92 0.01
CA PHE A 190 -11.25 18.36 -0.71
C PHE A 190 -11.93 17.26 -1.54
N ILE A 191 -11.32 16.08 -1.67
CA ILE A 191 -11.93 14.96 -2.38
C ILE A 191 -12.98 14.31 -1.48
N PRO A 192 -14.28 14.36 -1.83
CA PRO A 192 -15.32 13.77 -0.99
C PRO A 192 -15.12 12.27 -0.85
N LEU A 193 -15.15 11.75 0.39
CA LEU A 193 -15.19 10.31 0.67
C LEU A 193 -16.21 9.52 -0.17
N PRO A 194 -17.46 10.00 -0.42
CA PRO A 194 -18.39 9.28 -1.29
C PRO A 194 -17.92 9.18 -2.74
N ALA A 195 -17.19 10.17 -3.26
CA ALA A 195 -16.64 10.13 -4.61
C ALA A 195 -15.52 9.07 -4.72
N LEU A 196 -14.64 9.00 -3.71
CA LEU A 196 -13.62 7.94 -3.62
C LEU A 196 -14.27 6.55 -3.52
N ALA A 197 -15.31 6.40 -2.70
CA ALA A 197 -16.03 5.13 -2.57
C ALA A 197 -16.69 4.70 -3.89
N ALA A 198 -17.36 5.63 -4.59
CA ALA A 198 -17.97 5.36 -5.89
C ALA A 198 -16.92 4.94 -6.94
N PHE A 199 -15.79 5.66 -7.01
CA PHE A 199 -14.67 5.33 -7.89
C PHE A 199 -14.08 3.95 -7.59
N MET A 200 -13.89 3.62 -6.31
CA MET A 200 -13.37 2.32 -5.89
C MET A 200 -14.31 1.17 -6.24
N ILE A 201 -15.63 1.34 -6.05
CA ILE A 201 -16.64 0.34 -6.42
C ILE A 201 -16.69 0.16 -7.95
N GLY A 202 -16.70 1.26 -8.71
CA GLY A 202 -16.70 1.22 -10.17
C GLY A 202 -15.45 0.53 -10.72
N SER A 203 -14.28 0.87 -10.17
CA SER A 203 -13.00 0.24 -10.53
C SER A 203 -12.99 -1.25 -10.16
N ALA A 204 -13.50 -1.63 -8.99
CA ALA A 204 -13.60 -3.03 -8.57
C ALA A 204 -14.50 -3.85 -9.51
N LEU A 205 -15.63 -3.27 -9.94
CA LEU A 205 -16.55 -3.91 -10.90
C LEU A 205 -15.85 -4.08 -12.26
N ASN A 206 -15.18 -3.04 -12.76
CA ASN A 206 -14.42 -3.12 -14.01
C ASN A 206 -13.33 -4.20 -13.95
N ILE A 207 -12.56 -4.28 -12.85
CA ILE A 207 -11.53 -5.29 -12.66
C ILE A 207 -12.15 -6.69 -12.60
N ALA A 208 -13.23 -6.88 -11.84
CA ALA A 208 -13.92 -8.16 -11.73
C ALA A 208 -14.35 -8.68 -13.10
N MET A 209 -14.91 -7.80 -13.92
CA MET A 209 -15.35 -8.11 -15.29
C MET A 209 -14.19 -8.46 -16.22
N GLY A 210 -13.04 -7.79 -16.06
CA GLY A 210 -11.81 -8.15 -16.78
C GLY A 210 -11.22 -9.50 -16.35
N GLN A 211 -11.44 -9.93 -15.10
CA GLN A 211 -10.88 -11.19 -14.57
C GLN A 211 -11.75 -12.42 -14.80
N ILE A 212 -13.06 -12.27 -15.01
CA ILE A 212 -13.97 -13.40 -15.26
C ILE A 212 -13.53 -14.25 -16.49
N PRO A 213 -13.25 -13.65 -17.67
CA PRO A 213 -12.76 -14.41 -18.84
C PRO A 213 -11.42 -15.10 -18.59
N VAL A 214 -10.54 -14.44 -17.83
CA VAL A 214 -9.22 -14.95 -17.44
C VAL A 214 -9.35 -16.18 -16.56
N MET A 215 -10.22 -16.12 -15.56
CA MET A 215 -10.51 -17.24 -14.66
C MET A 215 -11.09 -18.44 -15.42
N MET A 216 -11.93 -18.19 -16.42
CA MET A 216 -12.62 -19.24 -17.20
C MET A 216 -11.73 -19.86 -18.30
N GLY A 217 -10.57 -19.27 -18.56
CA GLY A 217 -9.60 -19.78 -19.55
C GLY A 217 -9.97 -19.47 -21.00
N ASN A 218 -10.80 -18.44 -21.24
CA ASN A 218 -11.26 -18.02 -22.57
C ASN A 218 -10.42 -16.88 -23.18
N ASN A 219 -9.24 -16.61 -22.63
CA ASN A 219 -8.35 -15.50 -23.04
C ASN A 219 -7.93 -15.52 -24.51
N LYS A 220 -7.99 -16.68 -25.18
CA LYS A 220 -7.67 -16.80 -26.61
C LYS A 220 -8.80 -16.29 -27.53
N TYR A 221 -10.02 -16.16 -27.00
CA TYR A 221 -11.24 -15.88 -27.78
C TYR A 221 -11.94 -14.59 -27.39
N LEU A 222 -11.62 -14.02 -26.22
CA LEU A 222 -12.25 -12.80 -25.72
C LEU A 222 -11.24 -11.68 -25.60
N ASN A 223 -11.48 -10.60 -26.34
CA ASN A 223 -10.70 -9.39 -26.24
C ASN A 223 -11.11 -8.65 -24.97
N THR A 224 -10.40 -8.86 -23.85
CA THR A 224 -10.58 -8.10 -22.59
C THR A 224 -10.26 -6.60 -22.74
N ARG A 225 -10.07 -6.13 -23.98
CA ARG A 225 -9.80 -4.73 -24.37
C ARG A 225 -11.07 -3.97 -24.71
N GLU A 226 -12.21 -4.65 -24.83
CA GLU A 226 -13.49 -4.00 -25.10
C GLU A 226 -14.09 -3.45 -23.80
N SER A 227 -15.05 -2.53 -23.97
CA SER A 227 -15.78 -1.94 -22.85
C SER A 227 -16.41 -3.00 -21.96
N THR A 228 -16.47 -2.72 -20.66
CA THR A 228 -16.88 -3.66 -19.61
C THR A 228 -18.22 -4.34 -19.89
N TYR A 229 -19.16 -3.64 -20.53
CA TYR A 229 -20.47 -4.18 -20.92
C TYR A 229 -20.41 -5.16 -22.09
N LEU A 230 -19.51 -4.95 -23.06
CA LEU A 230 -19.29 -5.89 -24.17
C LEU A 230 -18.64 -7.17 -23.65
N VAL A 231 -17.65 -7.04 -22.77
CA VAL A 231 -17.02 -8.20 -22.12
C VAL A 231 -18.07 -9.05 -21.40
N PHE A 232 -19.04 -8.43 -20.73
CA PHE A 232 -20.17 -9.15 -20.12
C PHE A 232 -21.03 -9.91 -21.13
N GLY A 233 -21.44 -9.23 -22.20
CA GLY A 233 -22.32 -9.80 -23.22
C GLY A 233 -21.65 -10.95 -23.96
N HIS A 234 -20.38 -10.78 -24.33
CA HIS A 234 -19.58 -11.82 -24.97
C HIS A 234 -19.27 -12.99 -24.03
N PHE A 235 -19.03 -12.72 -22.74
CA PHE A 235 -18.85 -13.76 -21.74
C PHE A 235 -20.05 -14.71 -21.67
N TRP A 236 -21.27 -14.16 -21.58
CA TRP A 236 -22.50 -14.96 -21.54
C TRP A 236 -22.70 -15.81 -22.80
N LYS A 237 -22.35 -15.27 -23.97
CA LYS A 237 -22.42 -16.01 -25.24
C LYS A 237 -21.39 -17.14 -25.33
N GLN A 238 -20.21 -16.97 -24.73
CA GLN A 238 -19.06 -17.88 -24.85
C GLN A 238 -18.92 -18.86 -23.68
N ILE A 239 -19.89 -18.92 -22.75
CA ILE A 239 -19.78 -19.73 -21.52
C ILE A 239 -19.62 -21.23 -21.80
N LYS A 240 -20.06 -21.72 -22.97
CA LYS A 240 -19.94 -23.12 -23.38
C LYS A 240 -18.50 -23.57 -23.67
N HIS A 241 -17.57 -22.64 -23.86
CA HIS A 241 -16.16 -22.93 -24.20
C HIS A 241 -15.23 -22.96 -22.98
N CYS A 242 -15.76 -23.10 -21.76
CA CYS A 242 -14.94 -23.12 -20.55
C CYS A 242 -13.95 -24.30 -20.55
N ASN A 243 -12.68 -23.97 -20.28
CA ASN A 243 -11.60 -24.95 -20.16
C ASN A 243 -11.46 -25.46 -18.72
N LEU A 244 -10.58 -26.44 -18.50
CA LEU A 244 -10.24 -26.96 -17.17
C LEU A 244 -9.75 -25.87 -16.19
N ASN A 245 -9.24 -24.75 -16.72
CA ASN A 245 -8.90 -23.54 -15.95
C ASN A 245 -10.09 -22.96 -15.18
N ALA A 246 -11.31 -23.02 -15.74
CA ALA A 246 -12.52 -22.52 -15.09
C ALA A 246 -12.80 -23.25 -13.78
N VAL A 247 -12.62 -24.57 -13.78
CA VAL A 247 -12.82 -25.40 -12.58
C VAL A 247 -11.81 -25.02 -11.51
N LEU A 248 -10.53 -24.89 -11.87
CA LEU A 248 -9.47 -24.51 -10.93
C LEU A 248 -9.67 -23.10 -10.37
N GLY A 249 -10.02 -22.13 -11.22
CA GLY A 249 -10.29 -20.76 -10.81
C GLY A 249 -11.49 -20.65 -9.87
N LEU A 250 -12.63 -21.27 -10.24
CA LEU A 250 -13.85 -21.22 -9.45
C LEU A 250 -13.70 -21.96 -8.10
N THR A 251 -13.10 -23.15 -8.11
CA THR A 251 -12.87 -23.91 -6.86
C THR A 251 -11.91 -23.19 -5.92
N SER A 252 -10.86 -22.56 -6.46
CA SER A 252 -9.92 -21.74 -5.67
C SER A 252 -10.63 -20.54 -5.04
N LEU A 253 -11.47 -19.85 -5.81
CA LEU A 253 -12.26 -18.71 -5.33
C LEU A 253 -13.21 -19.13 -4.20
N VAL A 254 -13.97 -20.22 -4.40
CA VAL A 254 -14.89 -20.76 -3.39
C VAL A 254 -14.14 -21.15 -2.13
N LEU A 255 -12.99 -21.84 -2.25
CA LEU A 255 -12.18 -22.24 -1.10
C LEU A 255 -11.65 -21.03 -0.32
N LEU A 256 -11.20 -19.97 -1.01
CA LEU A 256 -10.69 -18.76 -0.38
C LEU A 256 -11.78 -18.04 0.43
N TYR A 257 -12.99 -17.94 -0.11
CA TYR A 257 -14.14 -17.38 0.60
C TYR A 257 -14.62 -18.28 1.74
N LEU A 258 -14.59 -19.60 1.56
CA LEU A 258 -14.94 -20.57 2.58
C LEU A 258 -14.01 -20.48 3.79
N ILE A 259 -12.69 -20.46 3.56
CA ILE A 259 -11.69 -20.28 4.64
C ILE A 259 -11.93 -18.96 5.37
N ARG A 260 -12.18 -17.87 4.63
CA ARG A 260 -12.50 -16.56 5.22
C ARG A 260 -13.75 -16.63 6.11
N PHE A 261 -14.82 -17.21 5.61
CA PHE A 261 -16.09 -17.33 6.34
C PHE A 261 -15.93 -18.16 7.61
N ILE A 262 -15.25 -19.31 7.52
CA ILE A 262 -14.97 -20.19 8.66
C ILE A 262 -14.11 -19.46 9.70
N CYS A 263 -13.02 -18.81 9.30
CA CYS A 263 -12.12 -18.11 10.24
C CYS A 263 -12.84 -16.97 10.97
N ILE A 264 -13.64 -16.16 10.25
CA ILE A 264 -14.40 -15.07 10.87
C ILE A 264 -15.44 -15.63 11.84
N ARG A 265 -16.15 -16.69 11.45
CA ARG A 265 -17.19 -17.30 12.28
C ARG A 265 -16.61 -18.01 13.50
N ALA A 266 -15.46 -18.67 13.36
CA ALA A 266 -14.73 -19.31 14.44
C ALA A 266 -14.14 -18.28 15.42
N GLY A 267 -13.57 -17.17 14.91
CA GLY A 267 -13.10 -16.07 15.75
C GLY A 267 -14.21 -15.46 16.62
N ARG A 268 -15.42 -15.30 16.06
CA ARG A 268 -16.60 -14.84 16.83
C ARG A 268 -17.12 -15.88 17.84
N ARG A 269 -16.94 -17.18 17.59
CA ARG A 269 -17.37 -18.26 18.50
C ARG A 269 -16.38 -18.49 19.64
N PHE A 270 -15.08 -18.31 19.41
CA PHE A 270 -14.02 -18.58 20.37
C PHE A 270 -13.15 -17.32 20.59
N PRO A 271 -13.60 -16.35 21.40
CA PRO A 271 -12.88 -15.08 21.61
C PRO A 271 -11.49 -15.28 22.21
N THR A 272 -11.27 -16.32 23.01
CA THR A 272 -9.97 -16.65 23.60
C THR A 272 -8.89 -17.00 22.56
N ARG A 273 -9.28 -17.43 21.35
CA ARG A 273 -8.34 -17.82 20.26
C ARG A 273 -8.48 -16.94 19.02
N GLU A 274 -9.12 -15.78 19.13
CA GLU A 274 -9.39 -14.89 18.00
C GLU A 274 -8.12 -14.55 17.20
N LYS A 275 -7.01 -14.27 17.90
CA LYS A 275 -5.72 -13.94 17.28
C LYS A 275 -5.21 -15.05 16.36
N VAL A 276 -5.38 -16.32 16.75
CA VAL A 276 -4.95 -17.46 15.94
C VAL A 276 -5.80 -17.57 14.68
N PHE A 277 -7.13 -17.42 14.79
CA PHE A 277 -8.02 -17.40 13.63
C PHE A 277 -7.76 -16.21 12.71
N PHE A 278 -7.35 -15.06 13.25
CA PHE A 278 -6.93 -13.91 12.48
C PHE A 278 -5.67 -14.18 11.66
N PHE A 279 -4.64 -14.79 12.26
CA PHE A 279 -3.41 -15.17 11.54
C PHE A 279 -3.68 -16.23 10.46
N ILE A 280 -4.45 -17.28 10.78
CA ILE A 280 -4.85 -18.30 9.80
C ILE A 280 -5.66 -17.67 8.66
N GLY A 281 -6.59 -16.78 9.00
CA GLY A 281 -7.42 -16.06 8.03
C GLY A 281 -6.61 -15.16 7.10
N THR A 282 -5.47 -14.64 7.57
CA THR A 282 -4.53 -13.83 6.80
C THR A 282 -3.70 -14.70 5.84
N LEU A 283 -3.21 -15.85 6.30
CA LEU A 283 -2.43 -16.80 5.48
C LEU A 283 -3.26 -17.57 4.44
N ARG A 284 -4.59 -17.41 4.42
CA ARG A 284 -5.49 -18.12 3.48
C ARG A 284 -5.05 -18.04 2.02
N VAL A 285 -4.56 -16.89 1.58
CA VAL A 285 -4.17 -16.66 0.18
C VAL A 285 -2.96 -17.52 -0.17
N VAL A 286 -1.97 -17.55 0.72
CA VAL A 286 -0.74 -18.34 0.57
C VAL A 286 -1.07 -19.83 0.56
N PHE A 287 -1.90 -20.28 1.51
CA PHE A 287 -2.34 -21.67 1.60
C PHE A 287 -3.04 -22.14 0.32
N VAL A 288 -4.02 -21.35 -0.16
CA VAL A 288 -4.76 -21.67 -1.39
C VAL A 288 -3.82 -21.73 -2.59
N ILE A 289 -2.86 -20.80 -2.71
CA ILE A 289 -1.90 -20.80 -3.82
C ILE A 289 -1.02 -22.05 -3.78
N ILE A 290 -0.45 -22.41 -2.62
CA ILE A 290 0.40 -23.61 -2.49
C ILE A 290 -0.40 -24.87 -2.84
N LEU A 291 -1.64 -24.98 -2.34
CA LEU A 291 -2.52 -26.11 -2.63
C LEU A 291 -2.81 -26.23 -4.14
N PHE A 292 -3.15 -25.13 -4.80
CA PHE A 292 -3.46 -25.15 -6.24
C PHE A 292 -2.21 -25.28 -7.12
N LEU A 293 -1.04 -24.84 -6.65
CA LEU A 293 0.24 -25.16 -7.30
C LEU A 293 0.50 -26.66 -7.25
N PHE A 294 0.25 -27.31 -6.11
CA PHE A 294 0.39 -28.76 -5.98
C PHE A 294 -0.61 -29.51 -6.87
N ILE A 295 -1.88 -29.10 -6.89
CA ILE A 295 -2.90 -29.68 -7.78
C ILE A 295 -2.51 -29.49 -9.26
N SER A 296 -2.06 -28.30 -9.65
CA SER A 296 -1.61 -28.01 -11.02
C SER A 296 -0.40 -28.84 -11.41
N TRP A 297 0.56 -29.03 -10.49
CA TRP A 297 1.70 -29.92 -10.71
C TRP A 297 1.26 -31.38 -10.88
N LEU A 298 0.30 -31.85 -10.09
CA LEU A 298 -0.23 -33.22 -10.18
C LEU A 298 -0.91 -33.48 -11.53
N ILE A 299 -1.70 -32.52 -12.02
CA ILE A 299 -2.38 -32.60 -13.33
C ILE A 299 -1.37 -32.61 -14.48
N ASN A 300 -0.33 -31.78 -14.43
CA ASN A 300 0.63 -31.58 -15.52
C ASN A 300 1.87 -32.49 -15.44
N ARG A 301 1.97 -33.38 -14.44
CA ARG A 301 3.13 -34.26 -14.23
C ARG A 301 3.42 -35.19 -15.43
N HIS A 302 2.37 -35.61 -16.14
CA HIS A 302 2.48 -36.60 -17.22
C HIS A 302 2.79 -35.96 -18.60
N ASP A 303 2.49 -34.67 -18.79
CA ASP A 303 2.71 -33.94 -20.05
C ASP A 303 3.32 -32.55 -19.78
N PRO A 304 4.63 -32.44 -19.46
CA PRO A 304 5.27 -31.16 -19.13
C PRO A 304 5.29 -30.15 -20.29
N ASN A 305 5.24 -30.65 -21.53
CA ASN A 305 5.39 -29.84 -22.75
C ASN A 305 4.05 -29.29 -23.27
N HIS A 306 2.92 -29.89 -22.88
CA HIS A 306 1.57 -29.45 -23.23
C HIS A 306 0.71 -29.34 -21.97
N PRO A 307 0.94 -28.29 -21.14
CA PRO A 307 0.19 -28.13 -19.91
C PRO A 307 -1.30 -27.99 -20.21
N ARG A 308 -2.13 -28.81 -19.57
CA ARG A 308 -3.60 -28.80 -19.73
C ARG A 308 -4.23 -27.57 -19.08
N THR A 309 -3.46 -26.85 -18.27
CA THR A 309 -3.87 -25.65 -17.54
C THR A 309 -2.93 -24.49 -17.84
N SER A 310 -3.45 -23.26 -17.79
CA SER A 310 -2.64 -22.06 -17.99
C SER A 310 -1.60 -21.93 -16.87
N ILE A 311 -0.33 -22.05 -17.20
CA ILE A 311 0.79 -21.86 -16.27
C ILE A 311 1.45 -20.50 -16.49
N LEU A 312 1.98 -19.91 -15.42
CA LEU A 312 2.66 -18.61 -15.46
C LEU A 312 3.93 -18.62 -16.34
N GLY A 313 4.54 -19.80 -16.53
CA GLY A 313 5.81 -19.96 -17.22
C GLY A 313 7.01 -19.65 -16.34
N LYS A 314 8.17 -19.41 -16.97
CA LYS A 314 9.42 -19.11 -16.26
C LYS A 314 9.48 -17.62 -15.92
N VAL A 315 9.60 -17.31 -14.63
CA VAL A 315 9.91 -15.95 -14.15
C VAL A 315 11.44 -15.79 -14.11
N PRO A 316 12.02 -14.78 -14.79
CA PRO A 316 13.47 -14.57 -14.78
C PRO A 316 13.96 -14.31 -13.36
N ARG A 317 15.16 -14.82 -13.06
CA ARG A 317 15.79 -14.66 -11.74
C ARG A 317 16.64 -13.39 -11.71
N GLY A 318 16.62 -12.69 -10.58
CA GLY A 318 17.44 -11.50 -10.33
C GLY A 318 16.90 -10.24 -10.98
N PHE A 319 17.66 -9.14 -10.88
CA PHE A 319 17.27 -7.81 -11.37
C PHE A 319 17.67 -7.58 -12.84
N GLN A 320 17.23 -8.46 -13.74
CA GLN A 320 17.65 -8.40 -15.15
C GLN A 320 17.04 -7.23 -15.94
N ASN A 321 15.85 -6.76 -15.52
CA ASN A 321 15.11 -5.69 -16.19
C ASN A 321 15.01 -4.43 -15.32
N LEU A 322 15.89 -4.29 -14.33
CA LEU A 322 16.01 -3.07 -13.54
C LEU A 322 16.96 -2.14 -14.31
N GLY A 323 16.39 -1.15 -14.99
CA GLY A 323 17.15 -0.22 -15.83
C GLY A 323 16.58 1.18 -15.79
N VAL A 324 17.34 2.13 -16.32
CA VAL A 324 16.88 3.51 -16.49
C VAL A 324 15.73 3.51 -17.52
N PRO A 325 14.58 4.13 -17.23
CA PRO A 325 13.49 4.21 -18.20
C PRO A 325 13.97 4.93 -19.46
N TYR A 326 13.75 4.33 -20.63
CA TYR A 326 14.00 5.00 -21.91
C TYR A 326 12.85 5.97 -22.18
N ILE A 327 13.15 7.27 -22.17
CA ILE A 327 12.15 8.33 -22.33
C ILE A 327 12.40 9.03 -23.65
N ASP A 328 11.54 8.76 -24.63
CA ASP A 328 11.46 9.57 -25.84
C ASP A 328 10.51 10.77 -25.63
N ARG A 329 10.75 11.88 -26.34
CA ARG A 329 9.91 13.09 -26.27
C ARG A 329 8.46 12.81 -26.70
N THR A 330 8.26 11.89 -27.64
CA THR A 330 6.93 11.45 -28.09
C THR A 330 6.17 10.73 -26.98
N LEU A 331 6.87 9.82 -26.28
CA LEU A 331 6.32 9.06 -25.17
C LEU A 331 6.06 9.95 -23.96
N LEU A 332 6.93 10.94 -23.72
CA LEU A 332 6.74 11.95 -22.67
C LEU A 332 5.46 12.75 -22.88
N ASN A 333 5.23 13.31 -24.07
CA ASN A 333 4.06 14.15 -24.34
C ASN A 333 2.74 13.37 -24.19
N HIS A 334 2.69 12.14 -24.69
CA HIS A 334 1.51 11.28 -24.53
C HIS A 334 1.30 10.82 -23.09
N SER A 335 2.38 10.43 -22.42
CA SER A 335 2.31 9.93 -21.05
C SER A 335 1.91 11.04 -20.07
N VAL A 336 2.37 12.28 -20.26
CA VAL A 336 1.98 13.41 -19.40
C VAL A 336 0.46 13.67 -19.47
N GLY A 337 -0.13 13.72 -20.67
CA GLY A 337 -1.57 13.91 -20.84
C GLY A 337 -2.39 12.79 -20.17
N LEU A 338 -1.96 11.54 -20.35
CA LEU A 338 -2.61 10.37 -19.73
C LEU A 338 -2.35 10.27 -18.23
N THR A 339 -1.21 10.75 -17.72
CA THR A 339 -0.92 10.79 -16.27
C THR A 339 -1.79 11.81 -15.56
N ILE A 340 -2.02 12.97 -16.19
CA ILE A 340 -2.94 13.99 -15.65
C ILE A 340 -4.37 13.42 -15.60
N MET A 341 -4.78 12.66 -16.61
CA MET A 341 -6.06 11.93 -16.59
C MET A 341 -6.12 10.85 -15.49
N LEU A 342 -4.99 10.21 -15.16
CA LEU A 342 -4.89 9.26 -14.03
C LEU A 342 -5.04 9.98 -12.68
N LEU A 343 -4.46 11.18 -12.54
CA LEU A 343 -4.50 11.96 -11.30
C LEU A 343 -5.85 12.66 -11.06
N ILE A 344 -6.61 12.92 -12.12
CA ILE A 344 -7.94 13.53 -12.05
C ILE A 344 -8.96 12.46 -12.44
N PRO A 345 -9.48 11.67 -11.48
CA PRO A 345 -10.49 10.64 -11.76
C PRO A 345 -11.86 11.21 -12.20
N ILE A 346 -11.93 12.50 -12.55
CA ILE A 346 -13.14 13.25 -12.87
C ILE A 346 -13.14 13.63 -14.37
N LYS A 347 -13.09 12.63 -15.25
CA LYS A 347 -13.72 12.70 -16.59
C LYS A 347 -13.57 11.38 -17.33
N ASN A 348 -14.62 10.58 -17.32
CA ASN A 348 -15.46 10.33 -18.49
C ASN A 348 -16.76 9.66 -18.05
#